data_AF-A0A1B1TDC5-F1
#
_entry.id   AF-A0A1B1TDC5-F1
#
_cell.length_a   1.000
_cell.length_b   1.000
_cell.length_c   1.000
_cell.angle_alpha   90.00
_cell.angle_beta   90.00
_cell.angle_gamma   90.00
#
_symmetry.space_group_name_H-M   'P 1'
#
loop_
_entity.id
_entity.type
_entity.pdbx_description
1 polymer ?
#
loop_
_entity_poly.entity_id
_entity_poly.type
_entity_poly.pdbx_seq_one_letter_code
_entity_poly.pdbx_strand_id
1 'polypeptide(L)'
;MSVEESLSPKSRPYESAIVSSLFLCATIALVVSITILYTLLNGTIDFFTSPSPNEDGEPAETSLSEFLFGSEWIPNGRFPKFGTLPLLAGTALIAGGSLLIAIPFGVSGALFLSEFSSKKFRTFVKPTIEILAGIPSIVYGYFALITISPFIQDTFDATYFNAASAILVVSVMVLPIILTISDDAISSVSNDLREASLALGATKWETSTKVVLPAASSGILASVLLAMGRAIGETMAVTMAAGQVANLGLDPFEQTQTMTSYIAMVATGDIPPGVAVDAGYAVGFYLFVLTYLVNLAAWSVVSRSLKNQPIWGKKTVSRFYSFTFGKISKLFTNSKLTLDYRYKVEKFGKGLLFLSLFYSLSMLVILLNTVISRGIEHVDYDFITSIPSRFEYKAGIYPALIGSVYLMLLTMLFVMPAGVGGAIYLVEFAKDTWHTRLLRRVIQNLAGVPSIIFGLVGLYVFSRTLGFGSSLLTGSLTLAIMTLPMVVVTTEEALQAVPKGFREASLAVGATKWQTVRYHVVPNSIAGITTGGILSLARAIGETAPILFVAGIFSKTTPDGVLDGFLALPMMIFYWTKQPSAEFKELAAATIIVLLSLLLILNLIAVSIRISAEKRRVW
;
A
#
# COMPACT_ATOMS: atom_id res chain seq x y z
N MET A 1 -30.55 -11.21 -21.23
CA MET A 1 -29.97 -12.56 -21.36
C MET A 1 -28.72 -12.45 -22.19
N SER A 2 -27.55 -12.77 -21.64
CA SER A 2 -26.33 -12.89 -22.44
C SER A 2 -26.41 -14.15 -23.33
N VAL A 3 -25.72 -14.16 -24.46
CA VAL A 3 -25.65 -15.31 -25.39
C VAL A 3 -25.21 -16.61 -24.68
N GLU A 4 -24.41 -16.49 -23.63
CA GLU A 4 -23.99 -17.59 -22.76
C GLU A 4 -25.15 -18.24 -21.97
N GLU A 5 -26.20 -17.49 -21.66
CA GLU A 5 -27.35 -17.95 -20.85
C GLU A 5 -28.32 -18.79 -21.69
N SER A 6 -28.37 -18.58 -23.02
CA SER A 6 -29.14 -19.43 -23.94
C SER A 6 -28.45 -20.77 -24.26
N LEU A 7 -27.13 -20.85 -24.06
CA LEU A 7 -26.33 -22.02 -24.43
C LEU A 7 -26.08 -22.98 -23.25
N SER A 8 -26.26 -22.55 -21.99
CA SER A 8 -25.93 -23.39 -20.83
C SER A 8 -27.04 -24.40 -20.48
N PRO A 9 -26.74 -25.70 -20.35
CA PRO A 9 -27.68 -26.68 -19.80
C PRO A 9 -28.06 -26.37 -18.34
N LYS A 10 -29.21 -26.89 -17.86
CA LYS A 10 -29.66 -26.73 -16.46
C LYS A 10 -28.58 -27.22 -15.48
N SER A 11 -28.24 -26.38 -14.50
CA SER A 11 -27.22 -26.68 -13.49
C SER A 11 -27.61 -27.90 -12.64
N ARG A 12 -26.67 -28.80 -12.41
CA ARG A 12 -26.87 -29.96 -11.53
C ARG A 12 -26.86 -29.52 -10.06
N PRO A 13 -27.52 -30.24 -9.13
CA PRO A 13 -27.63 -29.81 -7.72
C PRO A 13 -26.27 -29.63 -7.02
N TYR A 14 -25.26 -30.45 -7.34
CA TYR A 14 -23.91 -30.28 -6.80
C TYR A 14 -23.22 -29.00 -7.32
N GLU A 15 -23.53 -28.55 -8.53
CA GLU A 15 -22.96 -27.31 -9.08
C GLU A 15 -23.54 -26.09 -8.35
N SER A 16 -24.82 -26.15 -7.98
CA SER A 16 -25.46 -25.12 -7.15
C SER A 16 -24.77 -24.98 -5.79
N ALA A 17 -24.39 -26.09 -5.16
CA ALA A 17 -23.65 -26.07 -3.89
C ALA A 17 -22.26 -25.44 -4.04
N ILE A 18 -21.54 -25.73 -5.13
CA ILE A 18 -20.24 -25.13 -5.42
C ILE A 18 -20.38 -23.62 -5.66
N VAL A 19 -21.34 -23.20 -6.49
CA VAL A 19 -21.58 -21.77 -6.75
C VAL A 19 -21.96 -21.03 -5.47
N SER A 20 -22.72 -21.67 -4.58
CA SER A 20 -23.06 -21.12 -3.26
C SER A 20 -21.83 -20.96 -2.37
N SER A 21 -20.89 -21.91 -2.38
CA SER A 21 -19.60 -21.80 -1.68
C SER A 21 -18.73 -20.66 -2.23
N LEU A 22 -18.66 -20.51 -3.56
CA LEU A 22 -17.95 -19.40 -4.20
C LEU A 22 -18.60 -18.04 -3.87
N PHE A 23 -19.93 -17.99 -3.78
CA PHE A 23 -20.65 -16.80 -3.32
C PHE A 23 -20.29 -16.46 -1.86
N LEU A 24 -20.25 -17.46 -0.96
CA LEU A 24 -19.81 -17.26 0.42
C LEU A 24 -18.38 -16.71 0.49
N CYS A 25 -17.48 -17.19 -0.36
CA CYS A 25 -16.13 -16.64 -0.46
C CYS A 25 -16.14 -15.16 -0.87
N ALA A 26 -17.00 -14.77 -1.83
CA ALA A 26 -17.14 -13.38 -2.24
C ALA A 26 -17.75 -12.48 -1.14
N THR A 27 -18.63 -13.02 -0.29
CA THR A 27 -19.23 -12.26 0.82
C THR A 27 -18.29 -12.09 2.01
N ILE A 28 -17.20 -12.85 2.13
CA ILE A 28 -16.19 -12.65 3.19
C ILE A 28 -15.68 -11.20 3.18
N ALA A 29 -15.45 -10.59 2.02
CA ALA A 29 -15.03 -9.19 1.93
C ALA A 29 -16.09 -8.23 2.55
N LEU A 30 -17.38 -8.52 2.36
CA LEU A 30 -18.45 -7.75 3.00
C LEU A 30 -18.42 -7.93 4.52
N VAL A 31 -18.25 -9.17 4.99
CA VAL A 31 -18.13 -9.46 6.43
C VAL A 31 -16.95 -8.72 7.02
N VAL A 32 -15.76 -8.81 6.42
CA VAL A 32 -14.55 -8.09 6.86
C VAL A 32 -14.80 -6.59 6.96
N SER A 33 -15.43 -5.98 5.95
CA SER A 33 -15.74 -4.55 5.98
C SER A 33 -16.71 -4.16 7.10
N ILE A 34 -17.72 -5.00 7.37
CA ILE A 34 -18.65 -4.79 8.49
C ILE A 34 -17.91 -4.97 9.82
N THR A 35 -17.04 -5.97 9.93
CA THR A 35 -16.23 -6.22 11.11
C THR A 35 -15.30 -5.05 11.42
N ILE A 36 -14.61 -4.49 10.42
CA ILE A 36 -13.79 -3.28 10.59
C ILE A 36 -14.63 -2.13 11.16
N LEU A 37 -15.78 -1.86 10.55
CA LEU A 37 -16.65 -0.78 10.99
C LEU A 37 -17.16 -1.01 12.42
N TYR A 38 -17.60 -2.23 12.72
CA TYR A 38 -18.09 -2.61 14.04
C TYR A 38 -17.00 -2.48 15.10
N THR A 39 -15.82 -3.03 14.87
CA THR A 39 -14.70 -2.97 15.84
C THR A 39 -14.30 -1.54 16.14
N LEU A 40 -14.11 -0.71 15.11
CA LEU A 40 -13.70 0.68 15.30
C LEU A 40 -14.80 1.50 15.98
N LEU A 41 -16.05 1.33 15.54
CA LEU A 41 -17.19 2.06 16.11
C LEU A 41 -17.42 1.66 17.57
N ASN A 42 -17.38 0.36 17.89
CA ASN A 42 -17.56 -0.12 19.25
C ASN A 42 -16.45 0.41 20.17
N GLY A 43 -15.18 0.27 19.77
CA GLY A 43 -14.06 0.81 20.56
C GLY A 43 -14.11 2.34 20.71
N THR A 44 -14.64 3.05 19.71
CA THR A 44 -14.86 4.51 19.80
C THR A 44 -15.99 4.85 20.77
N ILE A 45 -17.10 4.12 20.74
CA ILE A 45 -18.21 4.32 21.67
C ILE A 45 -17.73 4.06 23.09
N ASP A 46 -17.05 2.93 23.32
CA ASP A 46 -16.51 2.56 24.64
C ASP A 46 -15.58 3.65 25.18
N PHE A 47 -14.71 4.22 24.34
CA PHE A 47 -13.84 5.34 24.72
C PHE A 47 -14.60 6.58 25.23
N PHE A 48 -15.74 6.93 24.60
CA PHE A 48 -16.52 8.12 25.00
C PHE A 48 -17.53 7.86 26.12
N THR A 49 -18.09 6.65 26.23
CA THR A 49 -19.16 6.35 27.20
C THR A 49 -18.68 5.63 28.44
N SER A 50 -17.58 4.88 28.32
CA SER A 50 -17.03 4.02 29.38
C SER A 50 -15.51 4.19 29.44
N PRO A 51 -15.00 5.42 29.62
CA PRO A 51 -13.56 5.68 29.56
C PRO A 51 -12.82 4.87 30.62
N SER A 52 -11.73 4.24 30.21
CA SER A 52 -10.83 3.56 31.15
C SER A 52 -10.34 4.55 32.23
N PRO A 53 -10.06 4.07 33.45
CA PRO A 53 -9.50 4.91 34.50
C PRO A 53 -8.09 5.42 34.14
N ASN A 54 -7.79 6.66 34.50
CA ASN A 54 -6.44 7.23 34.45
C ASN A 54 -5.55 6.67 35.58
N GLU A 55 -4.30 7.15 35.68
CA GLU A 55 -3.35 6.71 36.72
C GLU A 55 -3.87 6.94 38.15
N ASP A 56 -4.72 7.94 38.37
CA ASP A 56 -5.31 8.26 39.67
C ASP A 56 -6.63 7.48 39.93
N GLY A 57 -7.07 6.62 38.99
CA GLY A 57 -8.29 5.80 39.10
C GLY A 57 -9.59 6.51 38.69
N GLU A 58 -9.50 7.74 38.17
CA GLU A 58 -10.62 8.56 37.71
C GLU A 58 -10.91 8.30 36.22
N PRO A 59 -12.17 8.32 35.77
CA PRO A 59 -12.50 8.17 34.36
C PRO A 59 -11.87 9.28 33.51
N ALA A 60 -11.16 8.90 32.45
CA ALA A 60 -10.55 9.83 31.51
C ALA A 60 -11.57 10.38 30.50
N GLU A 61 -12.51 11.18 30.98
CA GLU A 61 -13.60 11.74 30.16
C GLU A 61 -13.09 12.74 29.11
N THR A 62 -13.71 12.70 27.92
CA THR A 62 -13.48 13.71 26.88
C THR A 62 -14.71 13.89 26.02
N SER A 63 -14.95 15.12 25.56
CA SER A 63 -16.06 15.42 24.66
C SER A 63 -15.67 15.16 23.20
N LEU A 64 -16.65 14.84 22.34
CA LEU A 64 -16.40 14.67 20.90
C LEU A 64 -15.79 15.94 20.26
N SER A 65 -16.21 17.13 20.70
CA SER A 65 -15.67 18.40 20.21
C SER A 65 -14.21 18.61 20.62
N GLU A 66 -13.87 18.28 21.86
CA GLU A 66 -12.49 18.35 22.34
C GLU A 66 -11.61 17.31 21.64
N PHE A 67 -12.14 16.10 21.43
CA PHE A 67 -11.43 15.07 20.68
C PHE A 67 -11.10 15.53 19.25
N LEU A 68 -12.04 16.11 18.52
CA LEU A 68 -11.84 16.52 17.13
C LEU A 68 -11.04 17.82 16.96
N PHE A 69 -11.21 18.79 17.85
CA PHE A 69 -10.66 20.15 17.67
C PHE A 69 -9.66 20.57 18.75
N GLY A 70 -9.44 19.75 19.76
CA GLY A 70 -8.49 20.02 20.84
C GLY A 70 -7.06 20.10 20.34
N SER A 71 -6.28 21.00 20.92
CA SER A 71 -4.91 21.33 20.52
C SER A 71 -3.82 20.53 21.24
N GLU A 72 -4.18 19.70 22.21
CA GLU A 72 -3.23 18.97 23.05
C GLU A 72 -3.51 17.47 23.02
N TRP A 73 -2.45 16.69 22.77
CA TRP A 73 -2.50 15.24 22.71
C TRP A 73 -1.52 14.63 23.72
N ILE A 74 -2.03 14.19 24.86
CA ILE A 74 -1.25 13.62 25.98
C ILE A 74 -2.02 12.43 26.57
N PRO A 75 -2.08 11.28 25.89
CA PRO A 75 -2.92 10.15 26.31
C PRO A 75 -2.35 9.34 27.49
N ASN A 76 -1.04 9.40 27.72
CA ASN A 76 -0.35 8.72 28.83
C ASN A 76 0.01 9.66 29.99
N GLY A 77 -0.59 10.86 30.03
CA GLY A 77 -0.34 11.80 31.12
C GLY A 77 -1.22 11.52 32.33
N ARG A 78 -0.79 11.99 33.51
CA ARG A 78 -1.60 11.97 34.74
C ARG A 78 -3.00 12.58 34.52
N PHE A 79 -3.05 13.69 33.79
CA PHE A 79 -4.27 14.31 33.27
C PHE A 79 -4.31 14.11 31.77
N PRO A 80 -4.93 13.03 31.27
CA PRO A 80 -4.84 12.71 29.87
C PRO A 80 -5.68 13.68 29.03
N LYS A 81 -5.14 14.09 27.89
CA LYS A 81 -5.79 15.01 26.94
C LYS A 81 -5.84 14.37 25.56
N PHE A 82 -7.00 14.45 24.90
CA PHE A 82 -7.27 13.71 23.65
C PHE A 82 -7.60 14.60 22.46
N GLY A 83 -7.07 15.83 22.41
CA GLY A 83 -7.22 16.69 21.24
C GLY A 83 -6.44 16.15 20.05
N THR A 84 -7.13 15.65 19.01
CA THR A 84 -6.49 14.99 17.85
C THR A 84 -5.93 15.93 16.79
N LEU A 85 -6.12 17.24 16.94
CA LEU A 85 -5.66 18.23 15.96
C LEU A 85 -4.13 18.16 15.69
N PRO A 86 -3.24 17.95 16.69
CA PRO A 86 -1.82 17.70 16.47
C PRO A 86 -1.54 16.47 15.61
N LEU A 87 -2.26 15.36 15.85
CA LEU A 87 -2.11 14.13 15.05
C LEU A 87 -2.59 14.33 13.61
N LEU A 88 -3.67 15.08 13.43
CA LEU A 88 -4.18 15.46 12.12
C LEU A 88 -3.20 16.37 11.37
N ALA A 89 -2.63 17.36 12.07
CA ALA A 89 -1.62 18.27 11.53
C ALA A 89 -0.38 17.50 11.07
N GLY A 90 0.17 16.61 11.91
CA GLY A 90 1.30 15.75 11.54
C GLY A 90 0.98 14.85 10.34
N THR A 91 -0.21 14.25 10.31
CA THR A 91 -0.66 13.39 9.19
C THR A 91 -0.80 14.20 7.90
N ALA A 92 -1.37 15.41 7.96
CA ALA A 92 -1.53 16.29 6.82
C ALA A 92 -0.19 16.85 6.32
N LEU A 93 0.72 17.21 7.23
CA LEU A 93 2.06 17.69 6.90
C LEU A 93 2.85 16.64 6.12
N ILE A 94 2.86 15.39 6.61
CA ILE A 94 3.63 14.31 5.97
C ILE A 94 2.97 13.88 4.67
N ALA A 95 1.65 13.61 4.66
CA ALA A 95 0.97 13.19 3.44
C ALA A 95 1.01 14.28 2.37
N GLY A 96 0.73 15.53 2.74
CA GLY A 96 0.78 16.68 1.83
C GLY A 96 2.20 16.94 1.33
N GLY A 97 3.18 17.02 2.22
CA GLY A 97 4.59 17.23 1.86
C GLY A 97 5.12 16.13 0.94
N SER A 98 4.78 14.87 1.20
CA SER A 98 5.19 13.74 0.37
C SER A 98 4.60 13.84 -1.04
N LEU A 99 3.32 14.20 -1.16
CA LEU A 99 2.64 14.35 -2.44
C LEU A 99 3.15 15.57 -3.23
N LEU A 100 3.53 16.66 -2.55
CA LEU A 100 4.16 17.81 -3.20
C LEU A 100 5.45 17.44 -3.93
N ILE A 101 6.17 16.42 -3.46
CA ILE A 101 7.38 15.89 -4.12
C ILE A 101 7.00 14.76 -5.09
N ALA A 102 6.21 13.78 -4.67
CA ALA A 102 5.93 12.59 -5.45
C ALA A 102 5.12 12.87 -6.73
N ILE A 103 4.17 13.82 -6.70
CA ILE A 103 3.32 14.11 -7.87
C ILE A 103 4.14 14.71 -9.03
N PRO A 104 4.92 15.81 -8.85
CA PRO A 104 5.74 16.34 -9.93
C PRO A 104 6.73 15.31 -10.47
N PHE A 105 7.41 14.56 -9.59
CA PHE A 105 8.43 13.60 -9.99
C PHE A 105 7.85 12.36 -10.67
N GLY A 106 6.75 11.82 -10.14
CA GLY A 106 6.08 10.64 -10.67
C GLY A 106 5.43 10.90 -12.03
N VAL A 107 4.67 11.99 -12.19
CA VAL A 107 4.05 12.35 -13.48
C VAL A 107 5.10 12.73 -14.51
N SER A 108 6.16 13.42 -14.10
CA SER A 108 7.28 13.75 -15.00
C SER A 108 8.03 12.50 -15.46
N GLY A 109 8.28 11.56 -14.55
CA GLY A 109 8.93 10.29 -14.87
C GLY A 109 8.08 9.44 -15.81
N ALA A 110 6.76 9.39 -15.57
CA ALA A 110 5.80 8.73 -16.44
C ALA A 110 5.80 9.33 -17.86
N LEU A 111 5.80 10.67 -17.96
CA LEU A 111 5.85 11.36 -19.24
C LEU A 111 7.17 11.09 -19.99
N PHE A 112 8.29 11.05 -19.29
CA PHE A 112 9.58 10.68 -19.89
C PHE A 112 9.55 9.26 -20.45
N LEU A 113 9.12 8.29 -19.65
CA LEU A 113 9.13 6.87 -20.01
C LEU A 113 8.18 6.54 -21.17
N SER A 114 7.03 7.19 -21.21
CA SER A 114 6.02 6.98 -22.25
C SER A 114 6.36 7.71 -23.55
N GLU A 115 6.76 8.98 -23.48
CA GLU A 115 6.90 9.81 -24.67
C GLU A 115 8.34 9.91 -25.16
N PHE A 116 9.33 10.06 -24.29
CA PHE A 116 10.70 10.43 -24.68
C PHE A 116 11.72 9.29 -24.62
N SER A 117 11.43 8.23 -23.88
CA SER A 117 12.32 7.10 -23.66
C SER A 117 12.37 6.14 -24.87
N SER A 118 13.53 5.53 -25.08
CA SER A 118 13.65 4.41 -26.02
C SER A 118 13.02 3.14 -25.44
N LYS A 119 12.52 2.24 -26.30
CA LYS A 119 11.93 0.97 -25.87
C LYS A 119 12.87 0.19 -24.93
N LYS A 120 14.17 0.13 -25.26
CA LYS A 120 15.20 -0.55 -24.44
C LYS A 120 15.33 0.06 -23.05
N PHE A 121 15.40 1.39 -22.96
CA PHE A 121 15.52 2.07 -21.66
C PHE A 121 14.27 1.86 -20.81
N ARG A 122 13.07 1.95 -21.40
CA ARG A 122 11.80 1.69 -20.71
C ARG A 122 11.72 0.27 -20.16
N THR A 123 12.13 -0.75 -20.93
CA THR A 123 12.12 -2.16 -20.50
C THR A 123 13.03 -2.42 -19.29
N PHE A 124 14.06 -1.60 -19.06
CA PHE A 124 14.92 -1.71 -17.90
C PHE A 124 14.42 -0.87 -16.72
N VAL A 125 14.15 0.43 -16.95
CA VAL A 125 13.85 1.38 -15.87
C VAL A 125 12.49 1.14 -15.21
N LYS A 126 11.46 0.78 -15.99
CA LYS A 126 10.11 0.56 -15.42
C LYS A 126 10.13 -0.56 -14.36
N PRO A 127 10.67 -1.77 -14.65
CA PRO A 127 10.85 -2.79 -13.62
C PRO A 127 11.70 -2.34 -12.42
N THR A 128 12.78 -1.57 -12.64
CA THR A 128 13.61 -1.08 -11.53
C THR A 128 12.85 -0.14 -10.59
N ILE A 129 11.99 0.72 -11.12
CA ILE A 129 11.13 1.59 -10.31
C ILE A 129 10.02 0.77 -9.62
N GLU A 130 9.50 -0.26 -10.28
CA GLU A 130 8.53 -1.17 -9.65
C GLU A 130 9.11 -1.96 -8.47
N ILE A 131 10.44 -2.19 -8.43
CA ILE A 131 11.12 -2.78 -7.26
C ILE A 131 10.91 -1.91 -6.01
N LEU A 132 10.91 -0.56 -6.13
CA LEU A 132 10.64 0.33 -5.00
C LEU A 132 9.26 0.06 -4.37
N ALA A 133 8.25 -0.28 -5.19
CA ALA A 133 6.93 -0.63 -4.70
C ALA A 133 6.88 -2.00 -3.98
N GLY A 134 7.89 -2.84 -4.19
CA GLY A 134 8.05 -4.14 -3.53
C GLY A 134 8.87 -4.08 -2.23
N ILE A 135 9.52 -2.96 -1.93
CA ILE A 135 10.29 -2.79 -0.70
C ILE A 135 9.33 -2.57 0.48
N PRO A 136 9.43 -3.35 1.57
CA PRO A 136 8.63 -3.16 2.78
C PRO A 136 8.78 -1.77 3.40
N SER A 137 7.71 -1.23 3.99
CA SER A 137 7.72 0.10 4.62
C SER A 137 8.69 0.22 5.79
N ILE A 138 8.94 -0.88 6.52
CA ILE A 138 9.95 -0.89 7.59
C ILE A 138 11.38 -0.65 7.08
N VAL A 139 11.69 -1.07 5.85
CA VAL A 139 13.01 -0.84 5.23
C VAL A 139 13.18 0.64 4.92
N TYR A 140 12.12 1.28 4.45
CA TYR A 140 12.07 2.72 4.28
C TYR A 140 12.23 3.47 5.61
N GLY A 141 11.59 3.00 6.69
CA GLY A 141 11.78 3.56 8.04
C GLY A 141 13.21 3.42 8.55
N TYR A 142 13.84 2.26 8.35
CA TYR A 142 15.26 2.06 8.66
C TYR A 142 16.15 3.01 7.87
N PHE A 143 15.91 3.12 6.57
CA PHE A 143 16.64 4.03 5.69
C PHE A 143 16.50 5.50 6.15
N ALA A 144 15.29 5.89 6.58
CA ALA A 144 15.04 7.21 7.15
C ALA A 144 15.94 7.45 8.36
N LEU A 145 15.89 6.57 9.36
CA LEU A 145 16.64 6.69 10.61
C LEU A 145 18.16 6.75 10.41
N ILE A 146 18.69 5.95 9.51
CA ILE A 146 20.14 5.73 9.41
C ILE A 146 20.81 6.67 8.40
N THR A 147 20.07 7.14 7.40
CA THR A 147 20.64 7.94 6.31
C THR A 147 20.01 9.32 6.22
N ILE A 148 18.68 9.39 6.15
CA ILE A 148 17.99 10.66 5.86
C ILE A 148 17.95 11.56 7.09
N SER A 149 17.58 11.04 8.26
CA SER A 149 17.49 11.80 9.51
C SER A 149 18.83 12.46 9.88
N PRO A 150 19.97 11.75 9.90
CA PRO A 150 21.27 12.39 10.14
C PRO A 150 21.61 13.44 9.08
N PHE A 151 21.37 13.15 7.80
CA PHE A 151 21.63 14.11 6.72
C PHE A 151 20.83 15.41 6.89
N ILE A 152 19.55 15.30 7.25
CA ILE A 152 18.67 16.45 7.47
C ILE A 152 19.08 17.22 8.74
N GLN A 153 19.42 16.50 9.81
CA GLN A 153 19.94 17.09 11.05
C GLN A 153 21.23 17.90 10.78
N ASP A 154 22.21 17.30 10.12
CA ASP A 154 23.51 17.92 9.86
C ASP A 154 23.42 19.12 8.89
N THR A 155 22.48 19.07 7.95
CA THR A 155 22.35 20.10 6.89
C THR A 155 21.42 21.25 7.27
N PHE A 156 20.36 20.97 8.04
CA PHE A 156 19.27 21.92 8.31
C PHE A 156 19.05 22.20 9.80
N ASP A 157 19.92 21.71 10.69
CA ASP A 157 19.80 21.85 12.16
C ASP A 157 18.46 21.32 12.69
N ALA A 158 17.97 20.25 12.06
CA ALA A 158 16.70 19.61 12.40
C ALA A 158 16.82 18.69 13.62
N THR A 159 15.68 18.39 14.26
CA THR A 159 15.65 17.32 15.27
C THR A 159 15.93 15.96 14.61
N TYR A 160 16.55 15.02 15.34
CA TYR A 160 16.89 13.70 14.77
C TYR A 160 15.67 12.98 14.17
N PHE A 161 14.56 12.96 14.92
CA PHE A 161 13.25 12.62 14.37
C PHE A 161 12.62 13.89 13.83
N ASN A 162 12.24 13.90 12.55
CA ASN A 162 11.67 15.08 11.91
C ASN A 162 10.70 14.71 10.78
N ALA A 163 9.70 15.56 10.56
CA ALA A 163 8.71 15.36 9.51
C ALA A 163 9.32 15.37 8.09
N ALA A 164 10.41 16.10 7.85
CA ALA A 164 11.10 16.19 6.56
C ALA A 164 11.64 14.83 6.11
N SER A 165 12.23 14.07 7.03
CA SER A 165 12.74 12.72 6.77
C SER A 165 11.61 11.77 6.40
N ALA A 166 10.47 11.86 7.10
CA ALA A 166 9.27 11.12 6.75
C ALA A 166 8.71 11.53 5.38
N ILE A 167 8.64 12.84 5.09
CA ILE A 167 8.19 13.39 3.80
C ILE A 167 9.03 12.84 2.64
N LEU A 168 10.35 12.86 2.76
CA LEU A 168 11.26 12.37 1.71
C LEU A 168 11.06 10.87 1.48
N VAL A 169 11.04 10.07 2.53
CA VAL A 169 10.95 8.63 2.42
C VAL A 169 9.57 8.18 1.91
N VAL A 170 8.48 8.76 2.43
CA VAL A 170 7.12 8.49 1.94
C VAL A 170 6.96 8.96 0.49
N SER A 171 7.60 10.07 0.08
CA SER A 171 7.59 10.51 -1.32
C SER A 171 8.20 9.46 -2.27
N VAL A 172 9.33 8.85 -1.89
CA VAL A 172 9.99 7.80 -2.68
C VAL A 172 9.15 6.55 -2.74
N MET A 173 8.50 6.18 -1.63
CA MET A 173 7.66 4.99 -1.56
C MET A 173 6.40 5.10 -2.44
N VAL A 174 5.78 6.29 -2.51
CA VAL A 174 4.53 6.51 -3.24
C VAL A 174 4.79 6.86 -4.73
N LEU A 175 5.99 7.31 -5.06
CA LEU A 175 6.38 7.68 -6.44
C LEU A 175 6.14 6.57 -7.48
N PRO A 176 6.50 5.29 -7.27
CA PRO A 176 6.23 4.21 -8.23
C PRO A 176 4.76 4.05 -8.58
N ILE A 177 3.85 4.29 -7.63
CA ILE A 177 2.40 4.21 -7.86
C ILE A 177 1.96 5.29 -8.84
N ILE A 178 2.38 6.53 -8.59
CA ILE A 178 2.07 7.66 -9.48
C ILE A 178 2.68 7.42 -10.86
N LEU A 179 3.96 7.02 -10.90
CA LEU A 179 4.71 6.84 -12.13
C LEU A 179 4.15 5.72 -13.01
N THR A 180 3.94 4.52 -12.48
CA THR A 180 3.50 3.36 -13.27
C THR A 180 2.07 3.54 -13.79
N ILE A 181 1.15 3.99 -12.94
CA ILE A 181 -0.26 4.18 -13.35
C ILE A 181 -0.39 5.38 -14.31
N SER A 182 0.40 6.44 -14.10
CA SER A 182 0.45 7.56 -15.06
C SER A 182 1.07 7.15 -16.39
N ASP A 183 2.11 6.30 -16.40
CA ASP A 183 2.73 5.78 -17.64
C ASP A 183 1.73 4.97 -18.46
N ASP A 184 0.93 4.14 -17.81
CA ASP A 184 -0.12 3.35 -18.46
C ASP A 184 -1.23 4.27 -19.00
N ALA A 185 -1.65 5.27 -18.23
CA ALA A 185 -2.63 6.26 -18.67
C ALA A 185 -2.14 7.06 -19.89
N ILE A 186 -0.89 7.53 -19.88
CA ILE A 186 -0.29 8.28 -20.99
C ILE A 186 -0.14 7.37 -22.22
N SER A 187 0.35 6.15 -22.03
CA SER A 187 0.53 5.17 -23.10
C SER A 187 -0.80 4.75 -23.75
N SER A 188 -1.92 4.87 -23.03
CA SER A 188 -3.26 4.51 -23.52
C SER A 188 -3.88 5.54 -24.48
N VAL A 189 -3.35 6.77 -24.54
CA VAL A 189 -3.80 7.79 -25.50
C VAL A 189 -3.56 7.27 -26.92
N SER A 190 -4.46 7.54 -27.87
CA SER A 190 -4.30 7.03 -29.25
C SER A 190 -3.11 7.67 -29.97
N ASN A 191 -2.50 6.93 -30.90
CA ASN A 191 -1.44 7.45 -31.76
C ASN A 191 -1.99 8.50 -32.74
N ASP A 192 -3.24 8.39 -33.17
CA ASP A 192 -3.88 9.35 -34.07
C ASP A 192 -3.84 10.79 -33.53
N LEU A 193 -4.07 10.97 -32.23
CA LEU A 193 -3.99 12.29 -31.59
C LEU A 193 -2.56 12.84 -31.58
N ARG A 194 -1.56 11.96 -31.43
CA ARG A 194 -0.14 12.34 -31.47
C ARG A 194 0.27 12.73 -32.88
N GLU A 195 -0.06 11.90 -33.85
CA GLU A 195 0.27 12.10 -35.26
C GLU A 195 -0.43 13.35 -35.81
N ALA A 196 -1.70 13.57 -35.48
CA ALA A 196 -2.43 14.78 -35.85
C ALA A 196 -1.77 16.05 -35.26
N SER A 197 -1.36 16.01 -33.99
CA SER A 197 -0.65 17.14 -33.37
C SER A 197 0.67 17.44 -34.07
N LEU A 198 1.46 16.42 -34.40
CA LEU A 198 2.74 16.56 -35.09
C LEU A 198 2.55 17.06 -36.53
N ALA A 199 1.51 16.58 -37.23
CA ALA A 199 1.16 17.02 -38.58
C ALA A 199 0.78 18.51 -38.63
N LEU A 200 0.22 19.06 -37.56
CA LEU A 200 -0.04 20.49 -37.39
C LEU A 200 1.23 21.31 -37.07
N GLY A 201 2.42 20.69 -37.11
CA GLY A 201 3.70 21.34 -36.87
C GLY A 201 4.04 21.53 -35.39
N ALA A 202 3.38 20.81 -34.47
CA ALA A 202 3.76 20.80 -33.06
C ALA A 202 5.08 20.05 -32.85
N THR A 203 5.87 20.49 -31.85
CA THR A 203 7.01 19.70 -31.38
C THR A 203 6.55 18.52 -30.54
N LYS A 204 7.40 17.51 -30.38
CA LYS A 204 7.11 16.38 -29.50
C LYS A 204 6.80 16.84 -28.06
N TRP A 205 7.53 17.84 -27.57
CA TRP A 205 7.24 18.48 -26.28
C TRP A 205 5.83 19.06 -26.20
N GLU A 206 5.38 19.77 -27.23
CA GLU A 206 4.05 20.36 -27.27
C GLU A 206 2.95 19.32 -27.44
N THR A 207 3.18 18.28 -28.24
CA THR A 207 2.26 17.14 -28.34
C THR A 207 2.11 16.48 -26.98
N SER A 208 3.23 16.14 -26.31
CA SER A 208 3.19 15.47 -25.02
C SER A 208 2.53 16.34 -23.93
N THR A 209 2.80 17.65 -23.90
CA THR A 209 2.30 18.54 -22.84
C THR A 209 0.91 19.14 -23.09
N LYS A 210 0.56 19.44 -24.35
CA LYS A 210 -0.70 20.12 -24.70
C LYS A 210 -1.79 19.19 -25.22
N VAL A 211 -1.43 17.97 -25.65
CA VAL A 211 -2.39 16.99 -26.19
C VAL A 211 -2.44 15.75 -25.32
N VAL A 212 -1.30 15.09 -25.11
CA VAL A 212 -1.25 13.79 -24.43
C VAL A 212 -1.52 13.91 -22.93
N LEU A 213 -0.82 14.79 -22.20
CA LEU A 213 -1.04 15.00 -20.77
C LEU A 213 -2.50 15.37 -20.43
N PRO A 214 -3.15 16.32 -21.14
CA PRO A 214 -4.57 16.60 -20.92
C PRO A 214 -5.49 15.42 -21.25
N ALA A 215 -5.20 14.65 -22.29
CA ALA A 215 -5.98 13.46 -22.64
C ALA A 215 -5.86 12.35 -21.59
N ALA A 216 -4.69 12.20 -20.96
CA ALA A 216 -4.41 11.22 -19.92
C ALA A 216 -4.79 11.69 -18.50
N SER A 217 -5.36 12.89 -18.34
CA SER A 217 -5.52 13.52 -17.03
C SER A 217 -6.36 12.71 -16.04
N SER A 218 -7.35 11.96 -16.53
CA SER A 218 -8.22 11.12 -15.69
C SER A 218 -7.44 9.98 -15.02
N GLY A 219 -6.56 9.31 -15.77
CA GLY A 219 -5.70 8.25 -15.26
C GLY A 219 -4.58 8.79 -14.35
N ILE A 220 -4.00 9.94 -14.70
CA ILE A 220 -3.02 10.62 -13.84
C ILE A 220 -3.66 11.00 -12.50
N LEU A 221 -4.86 11.61 -12.51
CA LEU A 221 -5.59 11.93 -11.29
C LEU A 221 -5.89 10.68 -10.46
N ALA A 222 -6.33 9.59 -11.09
CA ALA A 222 -6.56 8.32 -10.39
C ALA A 222 -5.28 7.81 -9.70
N SER A 223 -4.12 7.91 -10.36
CA SER A 223 -2.82 7.52 -9.77
C SER A 223 -2.46 8.36 -8.54
N VAL A 224 -2.68 9.68 -8.60
CA VAL A 224 -2.41 10.62 -7.51
C VAL A 224 -3.32 10.35 -6.32
N LEU A 225 -4.59 10.06 -6.58
CA LEU A 225 -5.57 9.77 -5.54
C LEU A 225 -5.25 8.45 -4.83
N LEU A 226 -4.84 7.42 -5.56
CA LEU A 226 -4.38 6.15 -4.98
C LEU A 226 -3.11 6.33 -4.14
N ALA A 227 -2.16 7.12 -4.66
CA ALA A 227 -0.95 7.51 -3.96
C ALA A 227 -1.24 8.27 -2.65
N MET A 228 -2.21 9.18 -2.65
CA MET A 228 -2.62 9.93 -1.46
C MET A 228 -3.20 9.00 -0.38
N GLY A 229 -4.05 8.04 -0.76
CA GLY A 229 -4.57 7.05 0.19
C GLY A 229 -3.45 6.28 0.89
N ARG A 230 -2.42 5.87 0.14
CA ARG A 230 -1.24 5.21 0.70
C ARG A 230 -0.38 6.14 1.56
N ALA A 231 -0.21 7.40 1.18
CA ALA A 231 0.57 8.38 1.96
C ALA A 231 -0.08 8.70 3.32
N ILE A 232 -1.41 8.82 3.37
CA ILE A 232 -2.16 9.05 4.62
C ILE A 232 -2.10 7.82 5.53
N GLY A 233 -2.18 6.62 4.94
CA GLY A 233 -2.13 5.36 5.67
C GLY A 233 -0.72 4.86 6.01
N GLU A 234 0.33 5.58 5.60
CA GLU A 234 1.70 5.13 5.84
C GLU A 234 2.02 5.21 7.33
N THR A 235 2.51 4.10 7.87
CA THR A 235 2.64 3.92 9.30
C THR A 235 4.09 3.75 9.69
N MET A 236 4.80 2.78 9.13
CA MET A 236 6.02 2.29 9.76
C MET A 236 7.24 3.08 9.34
N ALA A 237 7.27 3.57 8.10
CA ALA A 237 8.25 4.58 7.72
C ALA A 237 8.08 5.86 8.55
N VAL A 238 6.83 6.26 8.80
CA VAL A 238 6.48 7.50 9.52
C VAL A 238 6.78 7.40 11.02
N THR A 239 6.37 6.33 11.69
CA THR A 239 6.64 6.09 13.12
C THR A 239 8.14 6.10 13.44
N MET A 240 8.97 5.65 12.49
CA MET A 240 10.41 5.62 12.65
C MET A 240 11.05 6.97 12.32
N ALA A 241 10.59 7.68 11.29
CA ALA A 241 11.22 8.91 10.81
C ALA A 241 10.71 10.19 11.50
N ALA A 242 9.38 10.35 11.58
CA ALA A 242 8.74 11.57 12.06
C ALA A 242 8.80 11.73 13.57
N GLY A 243 8.74 10.60 14.29
CA GLY A 243 8.79 10.55 15.74
C GLY A 243 7.44 10.36 16.43
N GLN A 244 7.38 10.73 17.71
CA GLN A 244 6.30 10.31 18.62
C GLN A 244 5.72 11.47 19.44
N VAL A 245 6.19 12.69 19.20
CA VAL A 245 5.73 13.90 19.89
C VAL A 245 4.66 14.56 19.04
N ALA A 246 3.45 14.64 19.59
CA ALA A 246 2.34 15.31 18.93
C ALA A 246 2.41 16.83 19.18
N ASN A 247 2.55 17.61 18.11
CA ASN A 247 2.49 19.07 18.17
C ASN A 247 1.66 19.62 17.00
N LEU A 248 1.27 20.88 17.10
CA LEU A 248 0.56 21.60 16.02
C LEU A 248 1.51 22.29 15.04
N GLY A 249 2.81 22.10 15.19
CA GLY A 249 3.81 22.68 14.33
C GLY A 249 3.65 22.15 12.90
N LEU A 250 3.80 23.04 11.92
CA LEU A 250 3.92 22.66 10.51
C LEU A 250 5.37 22.76 10.02
N ASP A 251 6.32 22.91 10.95
CA ASP A 251 7.74 22.92 10.62
C ASP A 251 8.18 21.50 10.25
N PRO A 252 8.65 21.26 9.02
CA PRO A 252 9.11 19.94 8.62
C PRO A 252 10.39 19.51 9.34
N PHE A 253 11.15 20.42 9.93
CA PHE A 253 12.42 20.09 10.61
C PHE A 253 12.25 19.70 12.08
N GLU A 254 11.02 19.79 12.60
CA GLU A 254 10.68 19.32 13.94
C GLU A 254 10.07 17.92 13.92
N GLN A 255 10.14 17.25 15.07
CA GLN A 255 9.48 15.97 15.32
C GLN A 255 7.96 16.14 15.25
N THR A 256 7.22 15.16 14.73
CA THR A 256 5.74 15.14 14.77
C THR A 256 5.22 13.71 14.94
N GLN A 257 3.99 13.56 15.43
CA GLN A 257 3.30 12.28 15.49
C GLN A 257 2.08 12.28 14.56
N THR A 258 1.89 11.21 13.78
CA THR A 258 0.69 11.01 12.95
C THR A 258 -0.34 10.14 13.65
N MET A 259 -1.57 10.12 13.13
CA MET A 259 -2.61 9.19 13.60
C MET A 259 -2.14 7.73 13.48
N THR A 260 -1.54 7.37 12.36
CA THR A 260 -0.98 6.02 12.13
C THR A 260 0.13 5.69 13.12
N SER A 261 1.04 6.62 13.37
CA SER A 261 2.13 6.44 14.33
C SER A 261 1.64 6.31 15.76
N TYR A 262 0.61 7.08 16.14
CA TYR A 262 -0.01 6.94 17.45
C TYR A 262 -0.60 5.54 17.65
N ILE A 263 -1.45 5.09 16.71
CA ILE A 263 -2.09 3.77 16.77
C ILE A 263 -1.02 2.66 16.85
N ALA A 264 0.06 2.76 16.06
CA ALA A 264 1.17 1.81 16.08
C ALA A 264 1.90 1.73 17.43
N MET A 265 1.92 2.80 18.20
CA MET A 265 2.60 2.82 19.49
C MET A 265 1.76 2.27 20.63
N VAL A 266 0.45 2.50 20.62
CA VAL A 266 -0.41 2.22 21.78
C VAL A 266 -1.07 0.85 21.69
N ALA A 267 -1.37 0.35 20.50
CA ALA A 267 -2.21 -0.83 20.35
C ALA A 267 -1.40 -2.09 19.97
N THR A 268 -0.24 -2.29 20.59
CA THR A 268 0.49 -3.56 20.44
C THR A 268 -0.18 -4.68 21.25
N GLY A 269 -0.12 -5.93 20.78
CA GLY A 269 -0.86 -7.07 21.37
C GLY A 269 -0.52 -7.39 22.82
N ASP A 270 0.65 -6.94 23.29
CA ASP A 270 1.13 -7.20 24.64
C ASP A 270 0.86 -6.04 25.63
N ILE A 271 0.29 -4.92 25.16
CA ILE A 271 -0.10 -3.79 26.03
C ILE A 271 -1.51 -4.07 26.57
N PRO A 272 -1.70 -4.11 27.91
CA PRO A 272 -3.02 -4.26 28.51
C PRO A 272 -4.00 -3.18 28.03
N PRO A 273 -5.31 -3.46 27.97
CA PRO A 273 -6.32 -2.44 27.74
C PRO A 273 -6.15 -1.28 28.73
N GLY A 274 -6.32 -0.06 28.23
CA GLY A 274 -6.17 1.15 29.01
C GLY A 274 -6.48 2.36 28.15
N VAL A 275 -6.51 3.52 28.79
CA VAL A 275 -7.00 4.77 28.19
C VAL A 275 -6.36 5.10 26.85
N ALA A 276 -5.05 4.93 26.72
CA ALA A 276 -4.34 5.19 25.47
C ALA A 276 -4.71 4.20 24.35
N VAL A 277 -4.94 2.93 24.69
CA VAL A 277 -5.39 1.90 23.74
C VAL A 277 -6.80 2.21 23.25
N ASP A 278 -7.69 2.61 24.16
CA ASP A 278 -9.08 2.97 23.84
C ASP A 278 -9.12 4.22 22.94
N ALA A 279 -8.32 5.24 23.27
CA ALA A 279 -8.10 6.39 22.40
C ALA A 279 -7.53 5.97 21.03
N GLY A 280 -6.73 4.89 20.97
CA GLY A 280 -6.25 4.27 19.73
C GLY A 280 -7.37 3.79 18.81
N TYR A 281 -8.43 3.19 19.34
CA TYR A 281 -9.61 2.81 18.55
C TYR A 281 -10.37 4.03 18.04
N ALA A 282 -10.53 5.07 18.86
CA ALA A 282 -11.17 6.33 18.45
C ALA A 282 -10.38 7.04 17.34
N VAL A 283 -9.05 7.14 17.48
CA VAL A 283 -8.16 7.69 16.43
C VAL A 283 -8.21 6.81 15.17
N GLY A 284 -8.26 5.48 15.33
CA GLY A 284 -8.43 4.53 14.23
C GLY A 284 -9.73 4.74 13.47
N PHE A 285 -10.86 4.93 14.16
CA PHE A 285 -12.14 5.27 13.54
C PHE A 285 -12.08 6.61 12.81
N TYR A 286 -11.45 7.62 13.42
CA TYR A 286 -11.29 8.91 12.77
C TYR A 286 -10.45 8.82 11.49
N LEU A 287 -9.32 8.11 11.53
CA LEU A 287 -8.48 7.84 10.36
C LEU A 287 -9.25 7.06 9.27
N PHE A 288 -10.02 6.06 9.66
CA PHE A 288 -10.87 5.30 8.73
C PHE A 288 -11.91 6.18 8.05
N VAL A 289 -12.61 7.04 8.78
CA VAL A 289 -13.57 8.00 8.22
C VAL A 289 -12.86 8.99 7.29
N LEU A 290 -11.72 9.54 7.70
CA LEU A 290 -10.93 10.46 6.89
C LEU A 290 -10.51 9.83 5.56
N THR A 291 -9.90 8.64 5.61
CA THR A 291 -9.46 7.91 4.42
C THR A 291 -10.62 7.49 3.53
N TYR A 292 -11.74 7.07 4.11
CA TYR A 292 -12.96 6.75 3.36
C TYR A 292 -13.52 7.98 2.63
N LEU A 293 -13.59 9.15 3.29
CA LEU A 293 -14.03 10.40 2.67
C LEU A 293 -13.10 10.83 1.53
N VAL A 294 -11.79 10.69 1.72
CA VAL A 294 -10.80 10.96 0.69
C VAL A 294 -10.97 10.01 -0.51
N ASN A 295 -11.19 8.72 -0.27
CA ASN A 295 -11.45 7.73 -1.33
C ASN A 295 -12.78 7.97 -2.05
N LEU A 296 -13.82 8.42 -1.35
CA LEU A 296 -15.09 8.82 -1.98
C LEU A 296 -14.94 10.07 -2.83
N ALA A 297 -14.20 11.07 -2.34
CA ALA A 297 -13.86 12.27 -3.11
C ALA A 297 -13.06 11.91 -4.36
N ALA A 298 -12.08 11.01 -4.21
CA ALA A 298 -11.31 10.47 -5.32
C ALA A 298 -12.20 9.84 -6.40
N TRP A 299 -13.08 8.92 -6.00
CA TRP A 299 -13.99 8.25 -6.92
C TRP A 299 -14.96 9.21 -7.60
N SER A 300 -15.51 10.17 -6.86
CA SER A 300 -16.44 11.16 -7.42
C SER A 300 -15.76 12.12 -8.40
N VAL A 301 -14.48 12.45 -8.20
CA VAL A 301 -13.66 13.16 -9.20
C VAL A 301 -13.46 12.28 -10.43
N VAL A 302 -12.91 11.08 -10.30
CA VAL A 302 -12.58 10.20 -11.44
C VAL A 302 -13.83 9.82 -12.27
N SER A 303 -14.93 9.49 -11.61
CA SER A 303 -16.19 9.09 -12.27
C SER A 303 -16.82 10.20 -13.11
N ARG A 304 -16.63 11.48 -12.71
CA ARG A 304 -17.04 12.63 -13.52
C ARG A 304 -16.18 12.77 -14.77
N SER A 305 -14.91 12.35 -14.74
CA SER A 305 -14.02 12.37 -15.92
C SER A 305 -14.48 11.43 -17.03
N LEU A 306 -14.98 10.26 -16.65
CA LEU A 306 -15.34 9.18 -17.58
C LEU A 306 -16.66 9.45 -18.33
N LYS A 307 -17.48 10.42 -17.86
CA LYS A 307 -18.78 10.76 -18.47
C LYS A 307 -18.73 11.89 -19.52
N ASN A 308 -17.63 12.02 -20.26
CA ASN A 308 -17.49 12.98 -21.38
C ASN A 308 -17.64 14.47 -21.03
N GLN A 309 -17.34 14.89 -19.79
CA GLN A 309 -17.03 16.29 -19.52
C GLN A 309 -15.66 16.40 -18.84
N PRO A 310 -14.72 17.21 -19.38
CA PRO A 310 -13.48 17.50 -18.67
C PRO A 310 -13.84 18.13 -17.33
N ILE A 311 -13.55 17.42 -16.23
CA ILE A 311 -13.87 17.83 -14.83
C ILE A 311 -13.33 19.23 -14.54
N TRP A 312 -12.21 19.55 -15.17
CA TRP A 312 -11.58 20.84 -15.07
C TRP A 312 -11.91 21.60 -16.34
N GLY A 313 -12.67 22.70 -16.20
CA GLY A 313 -12.75 23.69 -17.26
C GLY A 313 -11.33 24.09 -17.67
N LYS A 314 -11.09 24.43 -18.94
CA LYS A 314 -9.76 24.84 -19.46
C LYS A 314 -8.98 25.76 -18.49
N LYS A 315 -9.70 26.61 -17.74
CA LYS A 315 -9.19 27.49 -16.67
C LYS A 315 -8.59 26.77 -15.47
N THR A 316 -9.19 25.72 -14.94
CA THR A 316 -8.67 25.01 -13.76
C THR A 316 -7.40 24.26 -14.15
N VAL A 317 -7.38 23.56 -15.31
CA VAL A 317 -6.16 22.81 -15.76
C VAL A 317 -5.04 23.77 -16.03
N SER A 318 -5.36 24.88 -16.71
CA SER A 318 -4.46 26.02 -16.85
C SER A 318 -3.97 26.56 -15.51
N ARG A 319 -4.78 26.55 -14.45
CA ARG A 319 -4.42 27.10 -13.14
C ARG A 319 -3.48 26.18 -12.35
N PHE A 320 -3.74 24.87 -12.30
CA PHE A 320 -2.79 23.90 -11.70
C PHE A 320 -1.50 23.82 -12.50
N TYR A 321 -1.60 23.81 -13.83
CA TYR A 321 -0.43 23.96 -14.69
C TYR A 321 0.29 25.30 -14.43
N SER A 322 -0.43 26.41 -14.25
CA SER A 322 0.19 27.70 -13.91
C SER A 322 0.77 27.76 -12.49
N PHE A 323 0.30 26.89 -11.59
CA PHE A 323 0.74 26.86 -10.21
C PHE A 323 2.03 26.02 -10.10
N THR A 324 2.01 24.80 -10.65
CA THR A 324 3.17 23.88 -10.64
C THR A 324 4.22 24.25 -11.67
N PHE A 325 3.78 24.65 -12.86
CA PHE A 325 4.64 24.96 -14.00
C PHE A 325 4.51 26.41 -14.47
N GLY A 326 3.69 27.29 -13.91
CA GLY A 326 3.44 28.61 -14.52
C GLY A 326 4.49 29.67 -14.24
N LYS A 327 5.24 29.59 -13.14
CA LYS A 327 6.45 30.41 -12.97
C LYS A 327 7.53 29.97 -13.96
N ILE A 328 7.69 28.66 -14.14
CA ILE A 328 8.60 28.05 -15.12
C ILE A 328 8.13 28.36 -16.55
N SER A 329 6.84 28.26 -16.85
CA SER A 329 6.27 28.52 -18.17
C SER A 329 6.21 30.01 -18.48
N LYS A 330 6.12 30.91 -17.49
CA LYS A 330 6.31 32.37 -17.66
C LYS A 330 7.74 32.74 -18.02
N LEU A 331 8.73 32.00 -17.49
CA LEU A 331 10.12 32.04 -17.98
C LEU A 331 10.23 31.56 -19.44
N PHE A 332 9.28 30.74 -19.92
CA PHE A 332 9.28 30.19 -21.27
C PHE A 332 8.24 30.79 -22.26
N THR A 333 7.33 31.66 -21.82
CA THR A 333 6.24 32.21 -22.67
C THR A 333 6.57 33.55 -23.30
N ASN A 334 7.62 34.23 -22.84
CA ASN A 334 8.10 35.46 -23.46
C ASN A 334 9.43 35.25 -24.19
N SER A 335 9.39 34.56 -25.33
CA SER A 335 10.17 34.98 -26.51
C SER A 335 9.80 34.20 -27.77
N LYS A 336 9.37 34.95 -28.79
CA LYS A 336 9.44 34.73 -30.25
C LYS A 336 9.56 33.28 -30.76
N LEU A 337 8.43 32.72 -31.22
CA LEU A 337 8.10 31.99 -32.48
C LEU A 337 9.17 31.24 -33.31
N THR A 338 10.41 31.08 -32.87
CA THR A 338 11.50 30.43 -33.61
C THR A 338 11.57 28.94 -33.27
N LEU A 339 11.80 28.11 -34.30
CA LEU A 339 11.90 26.65 -34.17
C LEU A 339 13.00 26.25 -33.17
N ASP A 340 14.13 26.97 -33.19
CA ASP A 340 15.28 26.75 -32.31
C ASP A 340 14.94 26.94 -30.83
N TYR A 341 14.10 27.93 -30.51
CA TYR A 341 13.64 28.14 -29.15
C TYR A 341 12.76 26.98 -28.68
N ARG A 342 11.84 26.51 -29.52
CA ARG A 342 10.97 25.35 -29.22
C ARG A 342 11.80 24.08 -28.97
N TYR A 343 12.87 23.86 -29.74
CA TYR A 343 13.80 22.75 -29.51
C TYR A 343 14.66 22.90 -28.25
N LYS A 344 15.08 24.13 -27.90
CA LYS A 344 15.78 24.38 -26.62
C LYS A 344 14.86 24.08 -25.43
N VAL A 345 13.60 24.49 -25.49
CA VAL A 345 12.58 24.16 -24.47
C VAL A 345 12.36 22.65 -24.40
N GLU A 346 12.27 21.95 -25.54
CA GLU A 346 12.17 20.50 -25.57
C GLU A 346 13.39 19.82 -24.91
N LYS A 347 14.61 20.27 -25.21
CA LYS A 347 15.83 19.71 -24.61
C LYS A 347 15.90 19.95 -23.10
N PHE A 348 15.54 21.15 -22.65
CA PHE A 348 15.47 21.49 -21.23
C PHE A 348 14.38 20.67 -20.52
N GLY A 349 13.19 20.58 -21.11
CA GLY A 349 12.08 19.79 -20.62
C GLY A 349 12.45 18.31 -20.46
N LYS A 350 13.06 17.70 -21.48
CA LYS A 350 13.60 16.33 -21.40
C LYS A 350 14.60 16.15 -20.25
N GLY A 351 15.48 17.12 -20.04
CA GLY A 351 16.44 17.10 -18.94
C GLY A 351 15.75 17.09 -17.56
N LEU A 352 14.75 17.94 -17.36
CA LEU A 352 13.98 18.00 -16.12
C LEU A 352 13.16 16.73 -15.88
N LEU A 353 12.56 16.16 -16.93
CA LEU A 353 11.84 14.89 -16.83
C LEU A 353 12.80 13.71 -16.55
N PHE A 354 14.03 13.74 -17.07
CA PHE A 354 15.03 12.72 -16.78
C PHE A 354 15.51 12.79 -15.32
N LEU A 355 15.66 14.01 -14.79
CA LEU A 355 16.05 14.22 -13.39
C LEU A 355 15.05 13.58 -12.41
N SER A 356 13.77 13.50 -12.78
CA SER A 356 12.79 12.86 -11.90
C SER A 356 12.93 11.34 -11.82
N LEU A 357 13.35 10.69 -12.90
CA LEU A 357 13.74 9.28 -12.87
C LEU A 357 15.05 9.07 -12.10
N PHE A 358 15.99 10.00 -12.25
CA PHE A 358 17.25 9.97 -11.51
C PHE A 358 17.00 10.00 -10.01
N TYR A 359 16.12 10.89 -9.51
CA TYR A 359 15.75 10.94 -8.08
C TYR A 359 15.27 9.58 -7.55
N SER A 360 14.35 8.93 -8.26
CA SER A 360 13.81 7.63 -7.86
C SER A 360 14.89 6.54 -7.85
N LEU A 361 15.69 6.46 -8.91
CA LEU A 361 16.76 5.45 -9.02
C LEU A 361 17.89 5.71 -8.02
N SER A 362 18.27 6.96 -7.78
CA SER A 362 19.30 7.30 -6.81
C SER A 362 18.86 6.92 -5.39
N MET A 363 17.61 7.21 -5.03
CA MET A 363 17.08 6.84 -3.71
C MET A 363 17.06 5.32 -3.51
N LEU A 364 16.68 4.55 -4.55
CA LEU A 364 16.75 3.09 -4.50
C LEU A 364 18.19 2.60 -4.27
N VAL A 365 19.14 3.13 -5.04
CA VAL A 365 20.55 2.72 -4.93
C VAL A 365 21.13 3.07 -3.57
N ILE A 366 20.86 4.27 -3.04
CA ILE A 366 21.34 4.69 -1.73
C ILE A 366 20.71 3.82 -0.63
N LEU A 367 19.41 3.53 -0.70
CA LEU A 367 18.72 2.66 0.25
C LEU A 367 19.34 1.26 0.26
N LEU A 368 19.47 0.62 -0.90
CA LEU A 368 20.05 -0.71 -1.01
C LEU A 368 21.50 -0.73 -0.54
N ASN A 369 22.30 0.27 -0.94
CA ASN A 369 23.69 0.39 -0.51
C ASN A 369 23.80 0.53 1.02
N THR A 370 22.93 1.33 1.64
CA THR A 370 22.91 1.53 3.10
C THR A 370 22.64 0.22 3.82
N VAL A 371 21.62 -0.51 3.38
CA VAL A 371 21.23 -1.80 3.98
C VAL A 371 22.33 -2.84 3.80
N ILE A 372 22.86 -2.97 2.58
CA ILE A 372 23.88 -3.97 2.26
C ILE A 372 25.18 -3.68 2.99
N SER A 373 25.70 -2.45 2.91
CA SER A 373 26.99 -2.08 3.52
C SER A 373 27.02 -2.26 5.04
N ARG A 374 25.91 -1.98 5.74
CA ARG A 374 25.82 -2.13 7.19
C ARG A 374 25.45 -3.56 7.64
N GLY A 375 24.63 -4.24 6.84
CA GLY A 375 24.08 -5.52 7.23
C GLY A 375 24.92 -6.72 6.83
N ILE A 376 25.64 -6.68 5.69
CA ILE A 376 26.18 -7.90 5.07
C ILE A 376 27.26 -8.58 5.92
N GLU A 377 28.05 -7.81 6.67
CA GLU A 377 29.07 -8.35 7.58
C GLU A 377 28.47 -9.10 8.77
N HIS A 378 27.22 -8.80 9.12
CA HIS A 378 26.49 -9.39 10.25
C HIS A 378 25.58 -10.56 9.83
N VAL A 379 25.49 -10.87 8.54
CA VAL A 379 24.74 -12.04 8.06
C VAL A 379 25.64 -13.26 8.07
N ASP A 380 25.77 -13.89 9.23
CA ASP A 380 26.47 -15.15 9.41
C ASP A 380 25.53 -16.29 9.82
N TYR A 381 26.08 -17.51 9.91
CA TYR A 381 25.31 -18.70 10.29
C TYR A 381 24.76 -18.60 11.71
N ASP A 382 25.53 -18.02 12.64
CA ASP A 382 25.15 -17.91 14.04
C ASP A 382 24.00 -16.91 14.20
N PHE A 383 24.01 -15.79 13.48
CA PHE A 383 22.93 -14.81 13.41
C PHE A 383 21.61 -15.42 12.92
N ILE A 384 21.66 -16.24 11.87
CA ILE A 384 20.46 -16.86 11.30
C ILE A 384 19.88 -17.94 12.23
N THR A 385 20.72 -18.66 12.97
CA THR A 385 20.32 -19.84 13.76
C THR A 385 20.12 -19.56 15.25
N SER A 386 20.68 -18.47 15.77
CA SER A 386 20.54 -18.09 17.17
C SER A 386 19.24 -17.36 17.47
N ILE A 387 18.90 -17.34 18.77
CA ILE A 387 17.69 -16.75 19.31
C ILE A 387 17.92 -15.25 19.58
N PRO A 388 16.88 -14.40 19.46
CA PRO A 388 16.89 -13.02 19.95
C PRO A 388 17.47 -12.86 21.35
N SER A 389 18.53 -12.07 21.45
CA SER A 389 19.21 -11.75 22.71
C SER A 389 19.14 -10.25 22.99
N ARG A 390 19.25 -9.89 24.27
CA ARG A 390 19.48 -8.50 24.71
C ARG A 390 20.94 -8.08 24.57
N PHE A 391 21.83 -9.04 24.34
CA PHE A 391 23.25 -8.83 24.09
C PHE A 391 23.52 -8.96 22.60
N GLU A 392 24.14 -7.95 21.99
CA GLU A 392 24.31 -7.82 20.54
C GLU A 392 25.10 -9.00 19.95
N TYR A 393 26.24 -9.34 20.56
CA TYR A 393 27.16 -10.39 20.09
C TYR A 393 26.59 -11.82 20.06
N LYS A 394 25.37 -12.04 20.58
CA LYS A 394 24.67 -13.35 20.61
C LYS A 394 23.25 -13.27 20.02
N ALA A 395 22.87 -12.13 19.47
CA ALA A 395 21.51 -11.89 19.04
C ALA A 395 21.29 -12.45 17.64
N GLY A 396 20.35 -13.40 17.51
CA GLY A 396 19.93 -13.92 16.21
C GLY A 396 18.47 -13.70 15.88
N ILE A 397 18.07 -14.19 14.70
CA ILE A 397 16.75 -13.98 14.11
C ILE A 397 15.97 -15.28 13.87
N TYR A 398 16.47 -16.44 14.32
CA TYR A 398 15.91 -17.75 13.96
C TYR A 398 14.39 -17.86 14.20
N PRO A 399 13.86 -17.53 15.39
CA PRO A 399 12.42 -17.58 15.65
C PRO A 399 11.62 -16.59 14.79
N ALA A 400 12.19 -15.42 14.49
CA ALA A 400 11.54 -14.41 13.66
C ALA A 400 11.47 -14.84 12.19
N LEU A 401 12.50 -15.53 11.69
CA LEU A 401 12.54 -16.10 10.34
C LEU A 401 11.49 -17.20 10.19
N ILE A 402 11.50 -18.20 11.09
CA ILE A 402 10.53 -19.31 11.06
C ILE A 402 9.11 -18.79 11.27
N GLY A 403 8.91 -17.89 12.24
CA GLY A 403 7.61 -17.27 12.49
C GLY A 403 7.09 -16.52 11.26
N SER A 404 7.95 -15.82 10.52
CA SER A 404 7.57 -15.17 9.26
C SER A 404 7.15 -16.17 8.17
N VAL A 405 7.87 -17.28 8.05
CA VAL A 405 7.53 -18.33 7.06
C VAL A 405 6.19 -18.99 7.39
N TYR A 406 5.98 -19.40 8.65
CA TYR A 406 4.71 -19.99 9.07
C TYR A 406 3.55 -19.01 8.96
N LEU A 407 3.78 -17.73 9.29
CA LEU A 407 2.78 -16.69 9.13
C LEU A 407 2.33 -16.59 7.67
N MET A 408 3.28 -16.55 6.72
CA MET A 408 2.95 -16.51 5.29
C MET A 408 2.20 -17.75 4.81
N LEU A 409 2.65 -18.95 5.20
CA LEU A 409 2.00 -20.21 4.79
C LEU A 409 0.57 -20.29 5.31
N LEU A 410 0.36 -19.90 6.57
CA LEU A 410 -0.95 -19.92 7.20
C LEU A 410 -1.87 -18.82 6.63
N THR A 411 -1.34 -17.62 6.36
CA THR A 411 -2.09 -16.58 5.64
C THR A 411 -2.48 -17.04 4.24
N MET A 412 -1.56 -17.67 3.50
CA MET A 412 -1.82 -18.23 2.17
C MET A 412 -2.95 -19.26 2.20
N LEU A 413 -2.95 -20.13 3.21
CA LEU A 413 -3.96 -21.16 3.42
C LEU A 413 -5.38 -20.58 3.54
N PHE A 414 -5.55 -19.44 4.21
CA PHE A 414 -6.86 -18.80 4.38
C PHE A 414 -7.22 -17.88 3.22
N VAL A 415 -6.28 -17.06 2.75
CA VAL A 415 -6.58 -16.03 1.76
C VAL A 415 -6.75 -16.59 0.36
N MET A 416 -6.01 -17.64 -0.03
CA MET A 416 -6.09 -18.17 -1.39
C MET A 416 -7.46 -18.79 -1.67
N PRO A 417 -8.04 -19.68 -0.83
CA PRO A 417 -9.37 -20.22 -1.08
C PRO A 417 -10.45 -19.13 -1.09
N ALA A 418 -10.43 -18.22 -0.11
CA ALA A 418 -11.42 -17.14 0.01
C ALA A 418 -11.33 -16.14 -1.14
N GLY A 419 -10.12 -15.67 -1.46
CA GLY A 419 -9.89 -14.67 -2.51
C GLY A 419 -10.11 -15.23 -3.91
N VAL A 420 -9.58 -16.42 -4.19
CA VAL A 420 -9.74 -17.06 -5.50
C VAL A 420 -11.18 -17.50 -5.72
N GLY A 421 -11.81 -18.10 -4.71
CA GLY A 421 -13.23 -18.49 -4.77
C GLY A 421 -14.14 -17.29 -5.00
N GLY A 422 -13.90 -16.18 -4.28
CA GLY A 422 -14.64 -14.94 -4.45
C GLY A 422 -14.48 -14.33 -5.84
N ALA A 423 -13.25 -14.30 -6.37
CA ALA A 423 -12.99 -13.80 -7.72
C ALA A 423 -13.62 -14.66 -8.82
N ILE A 424 -13.57 -15.99 -8.70
CA ILE A 424 -14.26 -16.90 -9.63
C ILE A 424 -15.75 -16.61 -9.65
N TYR A 425 -16.38 -16.43 -8.49
CA TYR A 425 -17.80 -16.04 -8.42
C TYR A 425 -18.04 -14.70 -9.14
N LEU A 426 -17.26 -13.68 -8.81
CA LEU A 426 -17.44 -12.32 -9.32
C LEU A 426 -17.22 -12.19 -10.82
N VAL A 427 -16.34 -13.00 -11.42
CA VAL A 427 -16.06 -12.96 -12.86
C VAL A 427 -17.00 -13.87 -13.66
N GLU A 428 -17.24 -15.10 -13.21
CA GLU A 428 -17.89 -16.12 -14.05
C GLU A 428 -19.38 -16.32 -13.74
N PHE A 429 -19.82 -16.03 -12.51
CA PHE A 429 -21.18 -16.33 -12.04
C PHE A 429 -22.00 -15.10 -11.68
N ALA A 430 -21.36 -14.02 -11.24
CA ALA A 430 -22.01 -12.80 -10.81
C ALA A 430 -22.71 -12.09 -11.97
N LYS A 431 -24.03 -11.91 -11.83
CA LYS A 431 -24.80 -11.03 -12.71
C LYS A 431 -24.52 -9.57 -12.36
N ASP A 432 -24.63 -8.65 -13.32
CA ASP A 432 -24.56 -7.21 -13.03
C ASP A 432 -25.83 -6.77 -12.28
N THR A 433 -25.76 -6.81 -10.96
CA THR A 433 -26.84 -6.46 -10.04
C THR A 433 -26.34 -5.42 -9.06
N TRP A 434 -27.23 -4.80 -8.31
CA TRP A 434 -26.80 -3.86 -7.28
C TRP A 434 -25.95 -4.53 -6.19
N HIS A 435 -26.21 -5.81 -5.87
CA HIS A 435 -25.46 -6.60 -4.88
C HIS A 435 -24.02 -6.85 -5.33
N THR A 436 -23.81 -7.29 -6.56
CA THR A 436 -22.46 -7.58 -7.08
C THR A 436 -21.65 -6.31 -7.28
N ARG A 437 -22.30 -5.21 -7.69
CA ARG A 437 -21.71 -3.87 -7.69
C ARG A 437 -21.38 -3.37 -6.29
N LEU A 438 -22.15 -3.75 -5.26
CA LEU A 438 -21.81 -3.45 -3.87
C LEU A 438 -20.59 -4.26 -3.43
N LEU A 439 -20.55 -5.57 -3.67
CA LEU A 439 -19.40 -6.43 -3.33
C LEU A 439 -18.11 -5.91 -3.95
N ARG A 440 -18.11 -5.59 -5.26
CA ARG A 440 -16.96 -5.00 -5.95
C ARG A 440 -16.50 -3.68 -5.32
N ARG A 441 -17.45 -2.80 -4.97
CA ARG A 441 -17.15 -1.53 -4.27
C ARG A 441 -16.55 -1.76 -2.89
N VAL A 442 -17.06 -2.73 -2.13
CA VAL A 442 -16.52 -3.08 -0.81
C VAL A 442 -15.09 -3.59 -0.92
N ILE A 443 -14.82 -4.50 -1.86
CA ILE A 443 -13.46 -5.01 -2.13
C ILE A 443 -12.50 -3.87 -2.50
N GLN A 444 -12.93 -2.95 -3.37
CA GLN A 444 -12.14 -1.78 -3.75
C GLN A 444 -11.90 -0.83 -2.56
N ASN A 445 -12.91 -0.59 -1.73
CA ASN A 445 -12.79 0.24 -0.55
C ASN A 445 -11.85 -0.39 0.50
N LEU A 446 -11.91 -1.72 0.69
CA LEU A 446 -11.00 -2.46 1.58
C LEU A 446 -9.53 -2.29 1.18
N ALA A 447 -9.23 -2.27 -0.12
CA ALA A 447 -7.87 -2.00 -0.60
C ALA A 447 -7.36 -0.60 -0.26
N GLY A 448 -8.27 0.36 0.03
CA GLY A 448 -7.95 1.72 0.44
C GLY A 448 -7.96 1.94 1.96
N VAL A 449 -8.28 0.91 2.76
CA VAL A 449 -8.24 1.00 4.22
C VAL A 449 -6.79 0.99 4.69
N PRO A 450 -6.36 1.92 5.58
CA PRO A 450 -5.00 1.91 6.12
C PRO A 450 -4.66 0.57 6.80
N SER A 451 -3.46 0.04 6.54
CA SER A 451 -3.06 -1.30 7.02
C SER A 451 -3.11 -1.42 8.54
N ILE A 452 -2.88 -0.33 9.27
CA ILE A 452 -2.99 -0.25 10.73
C ILE A 452 -4.38 -0.62 11.27
N ILE A 453 -5.44 -0.34 10.51
CA ILE A 453 -6.82 -0.64 10.89
C ILE A 453 -7.06 -2.15 10.92
N PHE A 454 -6.48 -2.89 9.97
CA PHE A 454 -6.55 -4.35 9.99
C PHE A 454 -5.85 -4.91 11.23
N GLY A 455 -4.76 -4.30 11.70
CA GLY A 455 -4.09 -4.64 12.96
C GLY A 455 -5.01 -4.50 14.18
N LEU A 456 -5.71 -3.36 14.30
CA LEU A 456 -6.70 -3.13 15.36
C LEU A 456 -7.83 -4.16 15.32
N VAL A 457 -8.32 -4.52 14.13
CA VAL A 457 -9.33 -5.56 13.96
C VAL A 457 -8.80 -6.92 14.38
N GLY A 458 -7.57 -7.26 14.01
CA GLY A 458 -6.92 -8.50 14.42
C GLY A 458 -6.80 -8.63 15.93
N LEU A 459 -6.36 -7.55 16.59
CA LEU A 459 -6.26 -7.47 18.04
C LEU A 459 -7.62 -7.60 18.73
N TYR A 460 -8.63 -6.85 18.26
CA TYR A 460 -9.95 -6.89 18.86
C TYR A 460 -10.66 -8.23 18.65
N VAL A 461 -10.79 -8.66 17.39
CA VAL A 461 -11.62 -9.81 17.02
C VAL A 461 -10.93 -11.12 17.33
N PHE A 462 -9.73 -11.34 16.79
CA PHE A 462 -9.07 -12.65 16.89
C PHE A 462 -8.37 -12.81 18.24
N SER A 463 -7.60 -11.81 18.66
CA SER A 463 -6.85 -11.91 19.92
C SER A 463 -7.76 -11.83 21.16
N ARG A 464 -8.60 -10.78 21.26
CA ARG A 464 -9.41 -10.52 22.46
C ARG A 464 -10.77 -11.22 22.46
N THR A 465 -11.61 -11.02 21.45
CA THR A 465 -12.98 -11.56 21.43
C THR A 465 -13.02 -13.08 21.29
N LEU A 466 -12.20 -13.64 20.39
CA LEU A 466 -12.12 -15.09 20.17
C LEU A 466 -11.10 -15.78 21.09
N GLY A 467 -10.31 -15.01 21.85
CA GLY A 467 -9.38 -15.54 22.83
C GLY A 467 -8.16 -16.25 22.24
N PHE A 468 -7.80 -15.98 20.98
CA PHE A 468 -6.61 -16.58 20.37
C PHE A 468 -5.30 -15.92 20.84
N GLY A 469 -5.36 -14.80 21.55
CA GLY A 469 -4.19 -14.06 22.01
C GLY A 469 -3.27 -13.55 20.90
N SER A 470 -2.06 -13.11 21.26
CA SER A 470 -0.98 -12.71 20.35
C SER A 470 -0.35 -13.92 19.64
N SER A 471 -1.16 -14.73 18.96
CA SER A 471 -0.76 -16.00 18.35
C SER A 471 -0.51 -15.93 16.84
N LEU A 472 0.20 -16.94 16.33
CA LEU A 472 0.44 -17.11 14.90
C LEU A 472 -0.88 -17.15 14.09
N LEU A 473 -1.92 -17.79 14.63
CA LEU A 473 -3.24 -17.84 14.02
C LEU A 473 -3.87 -16.45 13.92
N THR A 474 -3.88 -15.68 15.03
CA THR A 474 -4.33 -14.28 15.05
C THR A 474 -3.60 -13.46 13.98
N GLY A 475 -2.28 -13.56 13.92
CA GLY A 475 -1.47 -12.88 12.91
C GLY A 475 -1.83 -13.27 11.49
N SER A 476 -1.98 -14.56 11.23
CA SER A 476 -2.24 -15.10 9.90
C SER A 476 -3.63 -14.69 9.37
N LEU A 477 -4.65 -14.71 10.22
CA LEU A 477 -6.02 -14.29 9.89
C LEU A 477 -6.10 -12.78 9.67
N THR A 478 -5.38 -12.01 10.49
CA THR A 478 -5.27 -10.54 10.34
C THR A 478 -4.65 -10.18 8.99
N LEU A 479 -3.56 -10.84 8.61
CA LEU A 479 -2.97 -10.65 7.29
C LEU A 479 -3.86 -11.19 6.17
N ALA A 480 -4.62 -12.27 6.40
CA ALA A 480 -5.51 -12.84 5.39
C ALA A 480 -6.63 -11.85 5.03
N ILE A 481 -7.26 -11.22 6.02
CA ILE A 481 -8.32 -10.22 5.76
C ILE A 481 -7.77 -8.97 5.05
N MET A 482 -6.54 -8.54 5.36
CA MET A 482 -5.87 -7.43 4.67
C MET A 482 -5.49 -7.79 3.23
N THR A 483 -5.03 -9.02 3.00
CA THR A 483 -4.51 -9.47 1.70
C THR A 483 -5.62 -9.91 0.74
N LEU A 484 -6.80 -10.23 1.28
CA LEU A 484 -7.98 -10.66 0.53
C LEU A 484 -8.30 -9.79 -0.70
N PRO A 485 -8.45 -8.44 -0.60
CA PRO A 485 -8.78 -7.62 -1.76
C PRO A 485 -7.71 -7.68 -2.86
N MET A 486 -6.41 -7.78 -2.50
CA MET A 486 -5.33 -7.91 -3.48
C MET A 486 -5.40 -9.25 -4.23
N VAL A 487 -5.66 -10.35 -3.52
CA VAL A 487 -5.82 -11.68 -4.13
C VAL A 487 -7.05 -11.73 -5.03
N VAL A 488 -8.16 -11.11 -4.61
CA VAL A 488 -9.38 -11.05 -5.44
C VAL A 488 -9.09 -10.32 -6.74
N VAL A 489 -8.53 -9.10 -6.69
CA VAL A 489 -8.26 -8.28 -7.89
C VAL A 489 -7.28 -9.00 -8.84
N THR A 490 -6.17 -9.50 -8.33
CA THR A 490 -5.18 -10.21 -9.16
C THR A 490 -5.72 -11.51 -9.76
N THR A 491 -6.63 -12.19 -9.05
CA THR A 491 -7.33 -13.37 -9.58
C THR A 491 -8.35 -12.98 -10.65
N GLU A 492 -9.10 -11.89 -10.47
CA GLU A 492 -10.03 -11.41 -11.50
C GLU A 492 -9.31 -11.10 -12.81
N GLU A 493 -8.17 -10.41 -12.74
CA GLU A 493 -7.32 -10.11 -13.89
C GLU A 493 -6.82 -11.40 -14.58
N ALA A 494 -6.37 -12.37 -13.79
CA ALA A 494 -5.91 -13.65 -14.31
C ALA A 494 -7.03 -14.45 -15.02
N LEU A 495 -8.26 -14.41 -14.50
CA LEU A 495 -9.43 -15.06 -15.10
C LEU A 495 -9.88 -14.35 -16.39
N GLN A 496 -9.90 -13.02 -16.38
CA GLN A 496 -10.29 -12.20 -17.53
C GLN A 496 -9.29 -12.26 -18.68
N ALA A 497 -8.02 -12.56 -18.40
CA ALA A 497 -6.99 -12.77 -19.41
C ALA A 497 -7.24 -14.03 -20.27
N VAL A 498 -8.07 -14.97 -19.82
CA VAL A 498 -8.42 -16.16 -20.61
C VAL A 498 -9.36 -15.75 -21.77
N PRO A 499 -9.05 -16.08 -23.03
CA PRO A 499 -9.86 -15.70 -24.19
C PRO A 499 -11.31 -16.16 -24.07
N LYS A 500 -12.24 -15.31 -24.49
CA LYS A 500 -13.68 -15.61 -24.47
C LYS A 500 -14.04 -16.85 -25.31
N GLY A 501 -13.29 -17.12 -26.38
CA GLY A 501 -13.51 -18.28 -27.25
C GLY A 501 -13.49 -19.62 -26.51
N PHE A 502 -12.71 -19.77 -25.42
CA PHE A 502 -12.75 -20.98 -24.59
C PHE A 502 -14.10 -21.16 -23.88
N ARG A 503 -14.71 -20.07 -23.43
CA ARG A 503 -16.02 -20.09 -22.76
C ARG A 503 -17.12 -20.42 -23.77
N GLU A 504 -17.11 -19.72 -24.90
CA GLU A 504 -18.10 -19.91 -25.97
C GLU A 504 -18.03 -21.32 -26.58
N ALA A 505 -16.82 -21.83 -26.87
CA ALA A 505 -16.64 -23.18 -27.41
C ALA A 505 -17.07 -24.27 -26.43
N SER A 506 -16.74 -24.14 -25.14
CA SER A 506 -17.12 -25.12 -24.12
C SER A 506 -18.64 -25.16 -23.92
N LEU A 507 -19.30 -24.00 -23.88
CA LEU A 507 -20.75 -23.90 -23.80
C LEU A 507 -21.42 -24.44 -25.07
N ALA A 508 -20.85 -24.18 -26.27
CA ALA A 508 -21.39 -24.65 -27.54
C ALA A 508 -21.41 -26.18 -27.67
N VAL A 509 -20.48 -26.89 -27.02
CA VAL A 509 -20.49 -28.37 -26.96
C VAL A 509 -21.36 -28.93 -25.82
N GLY A 510 -22.15 -28.07 -25.16
CA GLY A 510 -23.10 -28.46 -24.11
C GLY A 510 -22.50 -28.59 -22.71
N ALA A 511 -21.30 -28.05 -22.45
CA ALA A 511 -20.76 -28.01 -21.10
C ALA A 511 -21.54 -27.01 -20.21
N THR A 512 -21.62 -27.29 -18.91
CA THR A 512 -22.14 -26.32 -17.94
C THR A 512 -21.14 -25.19 -17.71
N LYS A 513 -21.61 -24.06 -17.17
CA LYS A 513 -20.72 -22.95 -16.77
C LYS A 513 -19.66 -23.42 -15.77
N TRP A 514 -20.02 -24.25 -14.79
CA TRP A 514 -19.05 -24.80 -13.84
C TRP A 514 -18.02 -25.71 -14.52
N GLN A 515 -18.44 -26.58 -15.45
CA GLN A 515 -17.50 -27.40 -16.21
C GLN A 515 -16.53 -26.54 -17.03
N THR A 516 -17.04 -25.49 -17.68
CA THR A 516 -16.23 -24.52 -18.42
C THR A 516 -15.18 -23.87 -17.52
N VAL A 517 -15.60 -23.41 -16.34
CA VAL A 517 -14.71 -22.77 -15.36
C VAL A 517 -13.66 -23.76 -14.85
N ARG A 518 -14.08 -24.95 -14.43
CA ARG A 518 -13.20 -25.98 -13.84
C ARG A 518 -12.17 -26.52 -14.82
N TYR A 519 -12.55 -26.78 -16.07
CA TYR A 519 -11.70 -27.47 -17.05
C TYR A 519 -10.96 -26.54 -17.99
N HIS A 520 -11.47 -25.32 -18.23
CA HIS A 520 -10.86 -24.38 -19.16
C HIS A 520 -10.41 -23.09 -18.47
N VAL A 521 -11.28 -22.39 -17.75
CA VAL A 521 -10.91 -21.05 -17.24
C VAL A 521 -9.87 -21.12 -16.12
N VAL A 522 -10.11 -21.89 -15.06
CA VAL A 522 -9.21 -22.00 -13.90
C VAL A 522 -7.85 -22.61 -14.30
N PRO A 523 -7.77 -23.73 -15.05
CA PRO A 523 -6.47 -24.28 -15.45
C PRO A 523 -5.64 -23.33 -16.32
N ASN A 524 -6.26 -22.54 -17.21
CA ASN A 524 -5.54 -21.58 -18.06
C ASN A 524 -5.15 -20.29 -17.33
N SER A 525 -5.77 -20.01 -16.18
CA SER A 525 -5.47 -18.85 -15.33
C SER A 525 -4.61 -19.19 -14.10
N ILE A 526 -4.42 -20.48 -13.75
CA ILE A 526 -3.77 -20.92 -12.51
C ILE A 526 -2.39 -20.29 -12.27
N ALA A 527 -1.63 -20.06 -13.33
CA ALA A 527 -0.32 -19.41 -13.25
C ALA A 527 -0.44 -17.94 -12.86
N GLY A 528 -1.40 -17.22 -13.45
CA GLY A 528 -1.71 -15.84 -13.08
C GLY A 528 -2.21 -15.74 -11.63
N ILE A 529 -3.13 -16.63 -11.25
CA ILE A 529 -3.66 -16.73 -9.88
C ILE A 529 -2.54 -17.00 -8.87
N THR A 530 -1.69 -17.99 -9.13
CA THR A 530 -0.59 -18.36 -8.22
C THR A 530 0.46 -17.25 -8.12
N THR A 531 0.85 -16.67 -9.25
CA THR A 531 1.83 -15.56 -9.28
C THR A 531 1.27 -14.33 -8.56
N GLY A 532 0.02 -13.94 -8.84
CA GLY A 532 -0.65 -12.82 -8.20
C GLY A 532 -0.87 -13.03 -6.71
N GLY A 533 -1.22 -14.25 -6.30
CA GLY A 533 -1.35 -14.65 -4.91
C GLY A 533 -0.04 -14.55 -4.13
N ILE A 534 1.05 -15.11 -4.67
CA ILE A 534 2.38 -15.04 -4.05
C ILE A 534 2.87 -13.58 -3.96
N LEU A 535 2.69 -12.78 -5.00
CA LEU A 535 3.08 -11.37 -4.98
C LEU A 535 2.26 -10.55 -3.97
N SER A 536 0.98 -10.87 -3.82
CA SER A 536 0.11 -10.25 -2.80
C SER A 536 0.60 -10.59 -1.39
N LEU A 537 1.02 -11.83 -1.14
CA LEU A 537 1.59 -12.25 0.14
C LEU A 537 2.95 -11.61 0.43
N ALA A 538 3.82 -11.53 -0.59
CA ALA A 538 5.12 -10.86 -0.50
C ALA A 538 4.96 -9.37 -0.13
N ARG A 539 3.91 -8.71 -0.63
CA ARG A 539 3.56 -7.35 -0.20
C ARG A 539 3.00 -7.34 1.23
N ALA A 540 2.12 -8.28 1.57
CA ALA A 540 1.47 -8.34 2.88
C ALA A 540 2.45 -8.56 4.04
N ILE A 541 3.48 -9.41 3.89
CA ILE A 541 4.53 -9.56 4.91
C ILE A 541 5.37 -8.27 5.05
N GLY A 542 5.50 -7.52 3.95
CA GLY A 542 6.16 -6.20 3.95
C GLY A 542 5.31 -5.09 4.56
N GLU A 543 4.00 -5.31 4.73
CA GLU A 543 3.09 -4.44 5.47
C GLU A 543 3.22 -4.78 6.96
N THR A 544 4.09 -4.04 7.64
CA THR A 544 4.50 -4.38 9.02
C THR A 544 3.51 -3.88 10.07
N ALA A 545 2.61 -2.99 9.68
CA ALA A 545 1.64 -2.36 10.56
C ALA A 545 0.67 -3.36 11.22
N PRO A 546 -0.03 -4.25 10.49
CA PRO A 546 -0.94 -5.21 11.13
C PRO A 546 -0.22 -6.22 12.04
N ILE A 547 1.02 -6.61 11.69
CA ILE A 547 1.81 -7.60 12.44
C ILE A 547 2.15 -7.06 13.84
N LEU A 548 2.34 -5.75 13.98
CA LEU A 548 2.68 -5.09 15.25
C LEU A 548 1.66 -5.29 16.38
N PHE A 549 0.41 -5.53 16.02
CA PHE A 549 -0.73 -5.63 16.94
C PHE A 549 -0.95 -7.04 17.45
N VAL A 550 -0.43 -8.04 16.74
CA VAL A 550 -0.81 -9.44 16.89
C VAL A 550 0.40 -10.36 17.12
N ALA A 551 1.61 -9.87 16.85
CA ALA A 551 2.84 -10.57 17.18
C ALA A 551 3.16 -10.47 18.67
N GLY A 552 3.61 -11.58 19.26
CA GLY A 552 4.03 -11.65 20.66
C GLY A 552 5.49 -11.25 20.82
N ILE A 553 5.75 -10.06 21.36
CA ILE A 553 7.07 -9.44 21.48
C ILE A 553 7.98 -10.26 22.40
N PHE A 554 7.40 -10.94 23.38
CA PHE A 554 8.10 -11.77 24.36
C PHE A 554 8.34 -13.21 23.90
N SER A 555 7.83 -13.61 22.73
CA SER A 555 8.02 -14.98 22.22
C SER A 555 9.43 -15.16 21.66
N LYS A 556 10.38 -15.49 22.53
CA LYS A 556 11.78 -15.73 22.13
C LYS A 556 11.99 -17.10 21.47
N THR A 557 10.97 -17.94 21.39
CA THR A 557 11.07 -19.30 20.84
C THR A 557 10.28 -19.41 19.55
N THR A 558 10.62 -20.41 18.75
CA THR A 558 9.81 -20.75 17.57
C THR A 558 8.41 -21.20 18.01
N PRO A 559 7.37 -20.84 17.25
CA PRO A 559 6.04 -21.38 17.50
C PRO A 559 6.01 -22.87 17.11
N ASP A 560 5.57 -23.73 18.02
CA ASP A 560 5.40 -25.17 17.78
C ASP A 560 3.95 -25.46 17.31
N GLY A 561 3.00 -24.64 17.75
CA GLY A 561 1.59 -24.66 17.36
C GLY A 561 1.09 -23.35 16.75
N VAL A 562 -0.10 -23.40 16.13
CA VAL A 562 -0.72 -22.21 15.51
C VAL A 562 -1.26 -21.20 16.53
N LEU A 563 -1.50 -21.62 17.77
CA LEU A 563 -1.96 -20.74 18.86
C LEU A 563 -0.80 -20.17 19.69
N ASP A 564 0.45 -20.53 19.38
CA ASP A 564 1.60 -20.01 20.10
C ASP A 564 1.94 -18.58 19.67
N GLY A 565 2.56 -17.84 20.58
CA GLY A 565 3.10 -16.52 20.29
C GLY A 565 4.23 -16.61 19.27
N PHE A 566 4.33 -15.62 18.38
CA PHE A 566 5.32 -15.61 17.31
C PHE A 566 6.05 -14.27 17.19
N LEU A 567 7.27 -14.31 16.67
CA LEU A 567 8.01 -13.17 16.17
C LEU A 567 8.05 -13.19 14.64
N ALA A 568 8.17 -12.02 14.03
CA ALA A 568 8.34 -11.86 12.58
C ALA A 568 9.51 -10.91 12.27
N LEU A 569 10.14 -11.08 11.11
CA LEU A 569 11.29 -10.28 10.68
C LEU A 569 10.99 -8.77 10.68
N PRO A 570 9.86 -8.29 10.11
CA PRO A 570 9.37 -6.93 10.28
C PRO A 570 9.43 -6.36 11.71
N MET A 571 8.98 -7.15 12.67
CA MET A 571 8.90 -6.74 14.07
C MET A 571 10.28 -6.63 14.68
N MET A 572 11.16 -7.58 14.34
CA MET A 572 12.53 -7.59 14.81
C MET A 572 13.27 -6.32 14.37
N ILE A 573 13.12 -5.94 13.10
CA ILE A 573 13.70 -4.70 12.54
C ILE A 573 13.19 -3.48 13.32
N PHE A 574 11.89 -3.41 13.59
CA PHE A 574 11.29 -2.30 14.34
C PHE A 574 11.83 -2.21 15.78
N TYR A 575 11.98 -3.33 16.49
CA TYR A 575 12.47 -3.30 17.87
C TYR A 575 13.96 -3.00 17.96
N TRP A 576 14.78 -3.57 17.07
CA TRP A 576 16.22 -3.33 17.07
C TRP A 576 16.58 -1.89 16.68
N THR A 577 15.82 -1.27 15.78
CA THR A 577 16.03 0.15 15.43
C THR A 577 15.72 1.13 16.57
N LYS A 578 14.88 0.72 17.53
CA LYS A 578 14.60 1.48 18.75
C LYS A 578 15.64 1.30 19.84
N GLN A 579 16.55 0.35 19.72
CA GLN A 579 17.60 0.18 20.71
C GLN A 579 18.61 1.34 20.62
N PRO A 580 19.13 1.84 21.75
CA PRO A 580 20.08 2.95 21.76
C PRO A 580 21.41 2.63 21.06
N SER A 581 21.83 1.36 21.08
CA SER A 581 23.14 0.97 20.59
C SER A 581 23.23 0.92 19.07
N ALA A 582 24.44 1.19 18.55
CA ALA A 582 24.71 1.17 17.12
C ALA A 582 24.65 -0.25 16.55
N GLU A 583 25.12 -1.24 17.29
CA GLU A 583 25.20 -2.64 16.85
C GLU A 583 23.82 -3.25 16.59
N PHE A 584 22.81 -2.95 17.43
CA PHE A 584 21.43 -3.38 17.13
C PHE A 584 20.89 -2.77 15.84
N LYS A 585 21.30 -1.55 15.47
CA LYS A 585 20.93 -0.95 14.17
C LYS A 585 21.62 -1.66 13.00
N GLU A 586 22.79 -2.24 13.19
CA GLU A 586 23.47 -3.05 12.17
C GLU A 586 22.83 -4.44 12.04
N LEU A 587 22.47 -5.08 13.17
CA LEU A 587 21.66 -6.31 13.19
C LEU A 587 20.28 -6.11 12.54
N ALA A 588 19.68 -4.92 12.68
CA ALA A 588 18.46 -4.56 11.96
C ALA A 588 18.69 -4.52 10.43
N ALA A 589 19.81 -3.96 9.96
CA ALA A 589 20.17 -4.03 8.52
C ALA A 589 20.37 -5.47 8.05
N ALA A 590 21.05 -6.32 8.84
CA ALA A 590 21.20 -7.74 8.53
C ALA A 590 19.84 -8.45 8.41
N THR A 591 18.92 -8.15 9.32
CA THR A 591 17.53 -8.67 9.27
C THR A 591 16.79 -8.19 8.02
N ILE A 592 16.99 -6.94 7.60
CA ILE A 592 16.42 -6.41 6.36
C ILE A 592 16.95 -7.18 5.16
N ILE A 593 18.26 -7.49 5.11
CA ILE A 593 18.83 -8.30 4.03
C ILE A 593 18.13 -9.66 3.97
N VAL A 594 17.93 -10.32 5.11
CA VAL A 594 17.22 -11.60 5.18
C VAL A 594 15.75 -11.47 4.74
N LEU A 595 15.04 -10.43 5.17
CA LEU A 595 13.67 -10.14 4.74
C LEU A 595 13.58 -9.92 3.23
N LEU A 596 14.45 -9.07 2.67
CA LEU A 596 14.50 -8.80 1.22
C LEU A 596 14.88 -10.05 0.42
N SER A 597 15.75 -10.90 0.96
CA SER A 597 16.14 -12.16 0.35
C SER A 597 14.97 -13.15 0.33
N LEU A 598 14.22 -13.27 1.43
CA LEU A 598 12.99 -14.06 1.52
C LEU A 598 11.95 -13.59 0.49
N LEU A 599 11.73 -12.28 0.38
CA LEU A 599 10.82 -11.69 -0.61
C LEU A 599 11.27 -11.94 -2.05
N LEU A 600 12.57 -11.83 -2.32
CA LEU A 600 13.15 -12.10 -3.62
C LEU A 600 12.98 -13.57 -4.00
N ILE A 601 13.19 -14.50 -3.06
CA ILE A 601 12.96 -15.94 -3.26
C ILE A 601 11.49 -16.20 -3.64
N LEU A 602 10.53 -15.61 -2.91
CA LEU A 602 9.11 -15.75 -3.22
C LEU A 602 8.76 -15.19 -4.61
N ASN A 603 9.31 -14.03 -4.97
CA ASN A 603 9.11 -13.45 -6.30
C ASN A 603 9.72 -14.32 -7.40
N LEU A 604 10.90 -14.90 -7.19
CA LEU A 604 11.51 -15.83 -8.15
C LEU A 604 10.67 -17.10 -8.32
N ILE A 605 10.10 -17.65 -7.24
CA ILE A 605 9.17 -18.78 -7.31
C ILE A 605 7.94 -18.40 -8.14
N ALA A 606 7.33 -17.25 -7.86
CA ALA A 606 6.15 -16.76 -8.58
C ALA A 606 6.43 -16.61 -10.09
N VAL A 607 7.55 -15.97 -10.44
CA VAL A 607 7.99 -15.79 -11.84
C VAL A 607 8.29 -17.14 -12.51
N SER A 608 8.94 -18.06 -11.81
CA SER A 608 9.26 -19.39 -12.35
C SER A 608 8.00 -20.21 -12.67
N ILE A 609 6.98 -20.13 -11.81
CA ILE A 609 5.67 -20.75 -12.04
C ILE A 609 5.02 -20.13 -13.28
N ARG A 610 5.04 -18.80 -13.41
CA ARG A 610 4.49 -18.08 -14.56
C ARG A 610 5.15 -18.52 -15.88
N ILE A 611 6.49 -18.48 -15.93
CA ILE A 611 7.25 -18.84 -17.16
C ILE A 611 6.97 -20.29 -17.55
N SER A 612 6.94 -21.20 -16.58
CA SER A 612 6.69 -22.62 -16.83
C SER A 612 5.29 -22.87 -17.38
N ALA A 613 4.30 -22.09 -16.95
CA ALA A 613 2.94 -22.19 -17.43
C ALA A 613 2.71 -21.49 -18.77
N GLU A 614 3.34 -20.35 -19.03
CA GLU A 614 3.30 -19.66 -20.33
C GLU A 614 3.85 -20.56 -21.45
N LYS A 615 4.90 -21.34 -21.19
CA LYS A 615 5.42 -22.35 -22.14
C LYS A 615 4.41 -23.47 -22.47
N ARG A 616 3.44 -23.72 -21.59
CA ARG A 616 2.39 -24.74 -21.76
C ARG A 616 1.11 -24.16 -22.38
N ARG A 617 1.02 -22.84 -22.58
CA ARG A 617 -0.12 -22.22 -23.27
C ARG A 617 -0.02 -22.54 -24.76
N VAL A 618 -1.13 -23.06 -25.28
CA VAL A 618 -1.25 -23.47 -26.69
C VAL A 618 -1.76 -22.30 -27.57
N TRP A 619 -1.97 -21.12 -26.98
CA TRP A 619 -2.60 -19.95 -27.60
C TRP A 619 -1.84 -18.66 -27.30
#